data_AF-A0A9E1J9A3-F1
#
_entry.id   AF-A0A9E1J9A3-F1
#
_cell.length_a   1.000
_cell.length_b   1.000
_cell.length_c   1.000
_cell.angle_alpha   90.00
_cell.angle_beta   90.00
_cell.angle_gamma   90.00
#
_symmetry.space_group_name_H-M   'P 1'
#
loop_
_entity.id
_entity.type
_entity.pdbx_description
1 polymer ?
#
loop_
_entity_poly.entity_id
_entity_poly.type
_entity_poly.pdbx_seq_one_letter_code
_entity_poly.pdbx_strand_id
1 'polypeptide(L)' 'MTDIVNSAAPLLSVDGLVRHFDVSAPFLNRLFERLDRSYVKAVDGIGFDIGRGETFSLVGESGCG' A
#
# COMPACT_ATOMS: atom_id res chain seq x y z
N MET A 1 6.05 38.51 8.22
CA MET A 1 6.01 38.96 6.81
C MET A 1 7.40 38.68 6.26
N THR A 2 7.77 37.50 5.78
CA THR A 2 7.02 36.46 5.07
C THR A 2 7.86 35.19 5.19
N ASP A 3 7.36 34.14 5.84
CA ASP A 3 7.99 32.83 5.75
C ASP A 3 7.56 32.21 4.43
N ILE A 4 8.46 32.32 3.46
CA ILE A 4 8.38 31.72 2.13
C ILE A 4 8.42 30.21 2.36
N VAL A 5 7.24 29.62 2.46
CA VAL A 5 7.04 28.17 2.48
C VAL A 5 7.82 27.61 1.29
N ASN A 6 8.85 26.82 1.58
CA ASN A 6 9.62 26.11 0.58
C ASN A 6 8.68 25.14 -0.16
N SER A 7 8.07 25.59 -1.26
CA SER A 7 7.09 24.88 -2.08
C SER A 7 7.68 23.77 -2.97
N ALA A 8 8.95 23.40 -2.79
CA ALA A 8 9.62 22.46 -3.70
C ALA A 8 9.50 20.99 -3.30
N ALA A 9 9.34 20.67 -2.00
CA ALA A 9 9.28 19.29 -1.52
C ALA A 9 7.86 18.87 -1.15
N PRO A 10 7.43 17.64 -1.52
CA PRO A 10 6.12 17.14 -1.13
C PRO A 10 6.01 17.02 0.39
N LEU A 11 4.78 17.14 0.91
CA LEU A 11 4.49 16.91 2.33
C LEU A 11 4.60 15.42 2.68
N LEU A 12 4.11 14.56 1.78
CA LEU A 12 4.22 13.11 1.85
C LEU A 12 4.75 12.61 0.51
N SER A 13 5.73 11.72 0.55
CA SER A 13 6.19 10.97 -0.62
C SER A 13 6.15 9.49 -0.26
N VAL A 14 5.51 8.70 -1.13
CA VAL A 14 5.40 7.25 -1.02
C VAL A 14 6.09 6.65 -2.23
N ASP A 15 7.03 5.75 -1.98
CA ASP A 15 7.77 5.04 -3.02
C ASP A 15 7.69 3.53 -2.76
N GLY A 16 7.30 2.77 -3.78
CA GLY A 16 7.29 1.31 -3.76
C GLY A 16 6.49 0.67 -2.61
N LEU A 17 5.38 1.27 -2.17
CA LEU A 17 4.58 0.73 -1.07
C LEU A 17 4.01 -0.64 -1.45
N VAL A 18 4.28 -1.63 -0.59
CA VAL A 18 3.83 -3.02 -0.77
C VAL A 18 3.12 -3.50 0.49
N ARG A 19 1.99 -4.16 0.30
CA ARG A 19 1.28 -4.90 1.34
C ARG A 19 0.75 -6.21 0.80
N HIS A 20 1.37 -7.31 1.23
CA HIS A 20 0.91 -8.66 0.92
C HIS A 20 0.44 -9.35 2.20
N PHE A 21 -0.69 -10.06 2.13
CA PHE A 21 -1.26 -10.82 3.25
C PHE A 21 -1.15 -12.32 2.96
N ASP A 22 -0.62 -13.09 3.92
CA ASP A 22 -0.64 -14.55 3.86
C ASP A 22 -2.06 -15.03 4.19
N VAL A 23 -2.73 -15.60 3.19
CA VAL A 23 -4.09 -16.15 3.31
C VAL A 23 -4.07 -17.68 3.18
N SER A 24 -2.92 -18.28 3.46
CA SER A 24 -2.75 -19.72 3.36
C SER A 24 -3.63 -20.49 4.34
N ALA A 25 -4.03 -21.69 3.92
CA ALA A 25 -4.61 -22.68 4.82
C ALA A 25 -3.67 -23.01 6.02
N PRO A 26 -4.21 -23.49 7.14
CA PRO A 26 -3.42 -23.95 8.28
C PRO A 26 -2.32 -24.95 7.89
N PHE A 27 -1.19 -24.92 8.60
CA PHE A 27 0.00 -25.68 8.25
C PHE A 27 -0.25 -27.19 8.08
N LEU A 28 -1.05 -27.80 8.96
CA LEU A 28 -1.37 -29.24 8.88
C LEU A 28 -2.08 -29.57 7.58
N ASN A 29 -3.13 -28.82 7.21
CA ASN A 29 -3.85 -28.99 5.95
C ASN A 29 -2.91 -28.84 4.74
N ARG A 30 -2.03 -27.82 4.74
CA ARG A 30 -1.05 -27.63 3.66
C ARG A 30 -0.16 -28.84 3.46
N LEU A 31 0.26 -29.52 4.53
CA LEU A 31 1.13 -30.68 4.44
C LEU A 31 0.39 -31.92 3.92
N PHE A 32 -0.82 -32.18 4.42
CA PHE A 32 -1.62 -33.33 3.97
C PHE A 32 -2.07 -33.19 2.51
N GLU A 33 -2.47 -31.98 2.11
CA GLU A 33 -3.00 -31.70 0.77
C GLU A 33 -1.92 -31.22 -0.21
N ARG A 34 -0.67 -31.07 0.24
CA ARG A 34 0.48 -30.56 -0.54
C ARG A 34 0.18 -29.22 -1.21
N LEU A 35 -0.43 -28.31 -0.47
CA LEU A 35 -0.78 -26.97 -0.94
C LEU A 35 0.36 -25.98 -0.69
N ASP A 36 0.56 -25.09 -1.65
CA ASP A 36 1.50 -23.97 -1.54
C ASP A 36 0.94 -22.83 -0.67
N ARG A 37 1.80 -21.87 -0.36
CA ARG A 37 1.35 -20.63 0.30
C ARG A 37 0.56 -19.77 -0.67
N SER A 38 -0.51 -19.17 -0.17
CA SER A 38 -1.32 -18.22 -0.93
C SER A 38 -1.18 -16.83 -0.32
N TYR A 39 -0.94 -15.84 -1.19
CA TYR A 39 -0.79 -14.45 -0.80
C TYR A 39 -1.76 -13.58 -1.57
N VAL A 40 -2.44 -12.69 -0.85
CA VAL A 40 -3.19 -11.58 -1.46
C VAL A 40 -2.26 -10.38 -1.53
N LYS A 41 -2.02 -9.89 -2.74
CA LYS A 41 -1.28 -8.65 -2.98
C LYS A 41 -2.23 -7.47 -2.93
N ALA A 42 -2.45 -6.94 -1.73
CA ALA A 42 -3.38 -5.86 -1.48
C ALA A 42 -2.85 -4.52 -2.04
N VAL A 43 -1.56 -4.27 -1.83
CA VAL A 43 -0.83 -3.18 -2.46
C VAL A 43 0.47 -3.74 -3.05
N ASP A 44 0.79 -3.41 -4.30
CA ASP A 44 1.98 -3.96 -4.98
C ASP A 44 2.77 -2.85 -5.70
N GLY A 45 3.66 -2.19 -4.95
CA GLY A 45 4.66 -1.29 -5.50
C GLY A 45 4.12 0.06 -5.94
N ILE A 46 3.15 0.63 -5.21
CA ILE A 46 2.57 1.94 -5.56
C ILE A 46 3.43 3.09 -5.06
N GLY A 47 3.41 4.20 -5.77
CA GLY A 47 4.08 5.44 -5.36
C GLY A 47 3.27 6.67 -5.74
N PHE A 48 3.32 7.69 -4.89
CA PHE A 48 2.65 8.97 -5.09
C PHE A 48 3.21 10.03 -4.13
N ASP A 49 3.05 11.29 -4.51
CA ASP A 49 3.39 12.45 -3.69
C ASP A 49 2.13 13.23 -3.33
N ILE A 50 2.10 13.81 -2.14
CA ILE A 50 1.06 14.76 -1.72
C ILE A 50 1.76 16.07 -1.32
N GLY A 51 1.45 17.15 -2.01
CA GLY A 51 1.95 18.49 -1.75
C GLY A 51 1.39 19.12 -0.47
N ARG A 52 2.03 20.19 0.01
CA ARG A 52 1.49 20.97 1.14
C ARG A 52 0.23 21.72 0.71
N GLY A 53 -0.86 21.52 1.45
CA GLY A 53 -2.16 22.13 1.14
C GLY A 53 -2.92 21.42 0.02
N GLU A 54 -2.43 20.28 -0.47
CA GLU A 54 -3.13 19.44 -1.43
C GLU A 54 -4.13 18.51 -0.72
N THR A 55 -5.31 18.36 -1.32
CA THR A 55 -6.28 17.32 -0.92
C THR A 55 -6.17 16.16 -1.89
N PHE A 56 -5.68 15.04 -1.39
CA PHE A 56 -5.58 13.78 -2.13
C PHE A 56 -6.68 12.81 -1.68
N SER A 57 -7.32 12.11 -2.62
CA SER A 57 -8.40 11.16 -2.34
C SER A 57 -8.06 9.78 -2.89
N LEU A 58 -8.14 8.76 -2.04
CA LEU A 58 -8.06 7.35 -2.42
C LEU A 58 -9.48 6.80 -2.53
N VAL A 59 -9.82 6.26 -3.69
CA VAL A 59 -11.13 5.69 -3.98
C VAL A 59 -10.99 4.28 -4.50
N GLY A 60 -11.97 3.45 -4.20
CA GLY A 60 -12.05 2.09 -4.71
C GLY A 60 -13.19 1.29 -4.10
N GLU A 61 -13.43 0.12 -4.68
CA GLU A 61 -14.44 -0.82 -4.22
C GLU A 61 -14.01 -1.53 -2.93
N SER A 62 -14.96 -2.17 -2.26
CA SER A 62 -14.68 -2.95 -1.04
C SER A 62 -13.62 -4.03 -1.32
N GLY A 63 -12.46 -3.93 -0.67
CA GLY A 63 -11.36 -4.89 -0.80
C GLY A 63 -10.41 -4.63 -1.99
N CYS A 64 -10.42 -3.43 -2.59
CA CYS A 64 -9.52 -3.08 -3.70
C CYS A 64 -8.06 -2.85 -3.30
N GLY A 65 -7.76 -2.86 -2.00
CA GLY A 65 -6.44 -2.56 -1.45
C GLY A 65 -6.23 -3.18 -0.08
#